data_AF-A0A447RZY1-F1
#
_entry.id   AF-A0A447RZY1-F1
#
_cell.length_a   1.000
_cell.length_b   1.000
_cell.length_c   1.000
_cell.angle_alpha   90.00
_cell.angle_beta   90.00
_cell.angle_gamma   90.00
#
_symmetry.space_group_name_H-M   'P 1'
#
loop_
_entity.id
_entity.type
_entity.pdbx_description
1 polymer ?
#
loop_
_entity_poly.entity_id
_entity_poly.type
_entity_poly.pdbx_seq_one_letter_code
_entity_poly.pdbx_strand_id
1 'polypeptide(L)'
;MNVFGGYKVQGRGDAAQTLFEDALALEAAGAQLLVLECVPVELAKRITDALTIPVIGIGAGNVTDGQILVMHDAFGITGGHIPKFAKNFLAEAGDIRAAVRQYIAEVESGVYPGEEHSFH
;
A
#
# COMPACT_ATOMS: atom_id res chain seq x y z
N MET A 1 7.73 2.97 -24.37
CA MET A 1 6.39 2.31 -24.34
C MET A 1 5.96 2.28 -22.89
N ASN A 2 4.83 2.90 -22.53
CA ASN A 2 4.25 2.75 -21.18
C ASN A 2 3.27 1.58 -21.21
N VAL A 3 3.65 0.44 -20.64
CA VAL A 3 2.87 -0.82 -20.72
C VAL A 3 1.49 -0.68 -20.06
N PHE A 4 1.40 0.03 -18.94
CA PHE A 4 0.14 0.20 -18.19
C PHE A 4 -0.58 1.53 -18.44
N GLY A 5 0.13 2.56 -18.89
CA GLY A 5 -0.45 3.87 -19.20
C GLY A 5 -0.96 4.67 -18.00
N GLY A 6 -0.35 4.48 -16.80
CA GLY A 6 -0.67 5.22 -15.57
C GLY A 6 -0.84 4.30 -14.35
N TYR A 7 -1.20 4.88 -13.20
CA TYR A 7 -1.54 4.13 -11.98
C TYR A 7 -2.89 3.44 -12.14
N LYS A 8 -2.86 2.14 -12.43
CA LYS A 8 -4.07 1.32 -12.56
C LYS A 8 -4.08 0.25 -11.47
N VAL A 9 -5.25 0.04 -10.89
CA VAL A 9 -5.48 -1.06 -9.96
C VAL A 9 -5.18 -2.39 -10.65
N GLN A 10 -4.33 -3.22 -10.03
CA GLN A 10 -3.94 -4.54 -10.51
C GLN A 10 -4.71 -5.65 -9.77
N GLY A 11 -4.75 -6.86 -10.32
CA GLY A 11 -5.37 -8.00 -9.62
C GLY A 11 -6.90 -7.97 -9.56
N ARG A 12 -7.56 -7.39 -10.58
CA ARG A 12 -9.02 -7.49 -10.75
C ARG A 12 -9.40 -8.65 -11.67
N GLY A 13 -10.53 -9.29 -11.39
CA GLY A 13 -11.04 -10.41 -12.18
C GLY A 13 -10.02 -11.55 -12.26
N ASP A 14 -9.82 -12.11 -13.45
CA ASP A 14 -8.94 -13.26 -13.65
C ASP A 14 -7.46 -12.97 -13.30
N ALA A 15 -7.03 -11.71 -13.35
CA ALA A 15 -5.67 -11.29 -12.98
C ALA A 15 -5.38 -11.45 -11.48
N ALA A 16 -6.41 -11.57 -10.64
CA ALA A 16 -6.24 -11.78 -9.20
C ALA A 16 -5.49 -13.08 -8.89
N GLN A 17 -5.78 -14.15 -9.63
CA GLN A 17 -5.18 -15.45 -9.42
C GLN A 17 -3.70 -15.45 -9.83
N THR A 18 -3.36 -14.80 -10.95
CA THR A 18 -1.97 -14.63 -11.39
C THR A 18 -1.15 -13.87 -10.34
N LEU A 19 -1.66 -12.75 -9.82
CA LEU A 19 -0.94 -11.98 -8.80
C LEU A 19 -0.72 -12.79 -7.51
N PHE A 20 -1.71 -13.60 -7.12
CA PHE A 20 -1.59 -14.50 -5.97
C PHE A 20 -0.51 -15.57 -6.18
N GLU A 21 -0.46 -16.17 -7.37
CA GLU A 21 0.55 -17.17 -7.72
C GLU A 21 1.96 -16.56 -7.81
N ASP A 22 2.09 -15.36 -8.36
CA ASP A 22 3.35 -14.62 -8.43
C ASP A 22 3.90 -14.33 -7.02
N ALA A 23 3.03 -13.93 -6.09
CA ALA A 23 3.41 -13.69 -4.70
C ALA A 23 3.99 -14.94 -4.02
N LEU A 24 3.32 -16.09 -4.18
CA LEU A 24 3.81 -17.37 -3.67
C LEU A 24 5.13 -17.80 -4.33
N ALA A 25 5.25 -17.58 -5.64
CA ALA A 25 6.45 -17.92 -6.39
C ALA A 25 7.67 -17.08 -5.94
N LEU A 26 7.46 -15.80 -5.63
CA LEU A 26 8.51 -14.91 -5.11
C LEU A 26 8.99 -15.35 -3.72
N GLU A 27 8.08 -15.72 -2.83
CA GLU A 27 8.45 -16.29 -1.52
C GLU A 27 9.20 -17.60 -1.68
N ALA A 28 8.72 -18.52 -2.52
CA ALA A 28 9.39 -19.79 -2.79
C ALA A 28 10.80 -19.60 -3.41
N ALA A 29 11.00 -18.51 -4.14
CA ALA A 29 12.30 -18.11 -4.69
C ALA A 29 13.24 -17.47 -3.64
N GLY A 30 12.77 -17.23 -2.41
CA GLY A 30 13.55 -16.72 -1.29
C GLY A 30 13.40 -15.22 -1.05
N ALA A 31 12.36 -14.57 -1.57
CA ALA A 31 12.01 -13.23 -1.13
C ALA A 31 11.73 -13.24 0.38
N GLN A 32 12.14 -12.17 1.07
CA GLN A 32 12.00 -12.05 2.53
C GLN A 32 10.96 -11.00 2.95
N LEU A 33 10.55 -10.16 2.00
CA LEU A 33 9.51 -9.14 2.10
C LEU A 33 8.86 -9.00 0.73
N LEU A 34 7.57 -8.67 0.70
CA LEU A 34 6.83 -8.39 -0.53
C LEU A 34 6.15 -7.03 -0.44
N VAL A 35 6.18 -6.24 -1.51
CA VAL A 35 5.38 -5.01 -1.62
C VAL A 35 4.20 -5.26 -2.55
N LEU A 36 2.99 -4.91 -2.11
CA LEU A 36 1.78 -4.87 -2.95
C LEU A 36 1.37 -3.41 -3.22
N GLU A 37 1.24 -3.07 -4.51
CA GLU A 37 0.92 -1.72 -4.97
C GLU A 37 -0.38 -1.69 -5.78
N CYS A 38 -1.31 -0.82 -5.37
CA CYS A 38 -2.60 -0.61 -6.05
C CYS A 38 -3.38 -1.91 -6.30
N VAL A 39 -3.61 -2.70 -5.23
CA VAL A 39 -4.29 -4.00 -5.28
C VAL A 39 -5.61 -3.92 -4.48
N PRO A 40 -6.70 -4.57 -4.91
CA PRO A 40 -7.93 -4.66 -4.12
C PRO A 40 -7.67 -5.21 -2.72
N VAL A 41 -8.34 -4.63 -1.71
CA VAL A 41 -8.15 -5.01 -0.29
C VAL A 41 -8.37 -6.50 -0.07
N GLU A 42 -9.35 -7.10 -0.74
CA GLU A 42 -9.70 -8.51 -0.61
C GLU A 42 -8.57 -9.42 -1.11
N LEU A 43 -7.92 -9.03 -2.20
CA LEU A 43 -6.78 -9.75 -2.74
C LEU A 43 -5.52 -9.53 -1.90
N ALA A 44 -5.26 -8.29 -1.46
CA ALA A 44 -4.15 -7.97 -0.57
C ALA A 44 -4.24 -8.76 0.74
N LYS A 45 -5.43 -8.87 1.32
CA LYS A 45 -5.69 -9.70 2.50
C LYS A 45 -5.41 -11.17 2.22
N ARG A 46 -5.95 -11.70 1.11
CA ARG A 46 -5.74 -13.10 0.72
C ARG A 46 -4.25 -13.43 0.56
N ILE A 47 -3.46 -12.53 -0.04
CA ILE A 47 -2.01 -12.71 -0.20
C ILE A 47 -1.30 -12.63 1.16
N THR A 48 -1.63 -11.64 1.99
CA THR A 48 -1.04 -11.46 3.33
C THR A 48 -1.30 -12.68 4.22
N ASP A 49 -2.52 -13.21 4.22
CA ASP A 49 -2.88 -14.39 5.02
C ASP A 49 -2.19 -15.68 4.52
N ALA A 50 -1.75 -15.74 3.26
CA ALA A 50 -1.19 -16.93 2.64
C ALA A 50 0.34 -17.01 2.73
N LEU A 51 1.02 -15.86 2.76
CA LEU A 51 2.48 -15.78 2.84
C LEU A 51 2.97 -15.91 4.28
N THR A 52 4.18 -16.41 4.45
CA THR A 52 4.89 -16.42 5.74
C THR A 52 5.80 -15.20 5.93
N ILE A 53 6.22 -14.58 4.82
CA ILE A 53 6.99 -13.33 4.82
C ILE A 53 6.09 -12.10 4.98
N PRO A 54 6.58 -11.02 5.60
CA PRO A 54 5.78 -9.81 5.75
C PRO A 54 5.47 -9.13 4.40
N VAL A 55 4.22 -8.68 4.27
CA VAL A 55 3.69 -7.95 3.12
C VAL A 55 3.52 -6.47 3.47
N ILE A 56 4.05 -5.58 2.62
CA ILE A 56 3.99 -4.13 2.77
C ILE A 56 3.07 -3.54 1.71
N GLY A 57 2.04 -2.80 2.14
CA GLY A 57 1.03 -2.21 1.26
C GLY A 57 1.33 -0.77 0.85
N ILE A 58 0.97 -0.42 -0.38
CA ILE A 58 0.77 0.95 -0.85
C ILE A 58 -0.44 0.99 -1.79
N GLY A 59 -1.56 1.51 -1.29
CA GLY A 59 -2.84 1.36 -2.00
C GLY A 59 -3.32 -0.09 -2.04
N ALA A 60 -3.15 -0.81 -0.93
CA ALA A 60 -3.58 -2.21 -0.75
C ALA A 60 -4.46 -2.39 0.51
N GLY A 61 -4.94 -1.30 1.11
CA GLY A 61 -5.67 -1.29 2.37
C GLY A 61 -4.81 -1.47 3.62
N ASN A 62 -5.44 -1.51 4.79
CA ASN A 62 -4.82 -1.73 6.10
C ASN A 62 -4.68 -3.20 6.49
N VAL A 63 -4.82 -4.11 5.53
CA VAL A 63 -4.83 -5.56 5.76
C VAL A 63 -3.46 -6.23 5.60
N THR A 64 -2.44 -5.49 5.18
CA THR A 64 -1.04 -5.95 5.04
C THR A 64 -0.26 -5.74 6.33
N ASP A 65 0.84 -6.48 6.52
CA ASP A 65 1.66 -6.44 7.75
C ASP A 65 2.36 -5.10 8.01
N GLY A 66 2.57 -4.31 6.96
CA GLY A 66 3.09 -2.96 7.04
C GLY A 66 2.60 -2.09 5.89
N GLN A 67 3.03 -0.83 5.91
CA GLN A 67 2.65 0.16 4.92
C GLN A 67 3.88 0.91 4.43
N ILE A 68 3.82 1.43 3.20
CA ILE A 68 4.83 2.35 2.65
C ILE A 68 4.16 3.50 1.92
N LEU A 69 4.78 4.68 1.99
CA LEU A 69 4.41 5.86 1.22
C LEU A 69 5.66 6.55 0.71
N VAL A 70 5.53 7.26 -0.41
CA VAL A 70 6.54 8.21 -0.86
C VAL A 70 6.50 9.42 0.08
N MET A 71 7.65 9.77 0.67
CA MET A 71 7.74 10.84 1.69
C MET A 71 7.23 12.20 1.20
N HIS A 72 7.36 12.50 -0.09
CA HIS A 72 6.91 13.76 -0.68
C HIS A 72 5.39 13.88 -0.67
N ASP A 73 4.67 12.77 -0.88
CA ASP A 73 3.21 12.73 -0.80
C ASP A 73 2.77 12.75 0.68
N ALA A 74 3.41 11.93 1.51
CA ALA A 74 3.10 11.80 2.93
C ALA A 74 3.26 13.13 3.70
N PHE A 75 4.21 13.98 3.28
CA PHE A 75 4.56 15.21 3.97
C PHE A 75 4.33 16.47 3.13
N GLY A 76 3.45 16.38 2.11
CA GLY A 76 2.89 17.55 1.44
C GLY A 76 3.84 18.32 0.50
N ILE A 77 4.99 17.75 0.13
CA ILE A 77 5.95 18.38 -0.81
C ILE A 77 5.43 18.29 -2.25
N THR A 78 4.79 17.17 -2.61
CA THR A 78 4.17 16.99 -3.94
C THR A 78 3.14 18.07 -4.23
N GLY A 79 2.42 18.54 -3.19
CA GLY A 79 1.36 19.53 -3.31
C GLY A 79 0.22 19.07 -4.23
N GLY A 80 -0.78 19.94 -4.45
CA GLY A 80 -1.80 19.77 -5.49
C GLY A 80 -2.52 18.41 -5.51
N HIS A 81 -2.05 17.49 -6.36
CA HIS A 81 -2.60 16.15 -6.57
C HIS A 81 -1.66 15.09 -6.00
N ILE A 82 -2.04 14.49 -4.88
CA ILE A 82 -1.44 13.24 -4.39
C ILE A 82 -2.26 12.03 -4.87
N PRO A 83 -1.66 10.83 -4.98
CA PRO A 83 -2.41 9.62 -5.32
C PRO A 83 -3.56 9.36 -4.34
N LYS A 84 -4.64 8.71 -4.80
CA LYS A 84 -5.81 8.37 -3.96
C LYS A 84 -5.40 7.67 -2.65
N PHE A 85 -4.42 6.77 -2.73
CA PHE A 85 -3.97 5.98 -1.58
C PHE A 85 -3.12 6.76 -0.58
N ALA A 86 -2.69 7.99 -0.89
CA ALA A 86 -1.80 8.77 -0.04
C ALA A 86 -2.58 9.72 0.87
N LYS A 87 -2.08 9.88 2.11
CA LYS A 87 -2.53 10.90 3.08
C LYS A 87 -1.41 11.91 3.31
N ASN A 88 -1.74 13.20 3.33
CA ASN A 88 -0.81 14.26 3.72
C ASN A 88 -0.85 14.47 5.24
N PHE A 89 0.04 13.79 5.97
CA PHE A 89 0.14 13.87 7.43
C PHE A 89 0.64 15.24 7.92
N LEU A 90 1.38 15.99 7.09
CA LEU A 90 1.88 17.31 7.50
C LEU A 90 0.75 18.34 7.65
N ALA A 91 -0.33 18.19 6.88
CA ALA A 91 -1.48 19.11 6.93
C ALA A 91 -2.16 19.15 8.32
N GLU A 92 -2.06 18.07 9.09
CA GLU A 92 -2.69 17.92 10.41
C GLU A 92 -1.69 18.01 11.57
N ALA A 93 -0.43 17.64 11.34
CA ALA A 93 0.56 17.47 12.41
C ALA A 93 1.40 18.73 12.74
N GLY A 94 1.37 19.76 11.89
CA GLY A 94 2.08 21.03 12.09
C GLY A 94 3.59 21.02 11.77
N ASP A 95 4.31 19.94 12.10
CA ASP A 95 5.73 19.77 11.74
C ASP A 95 6.04 18.35 11.20
N ILE A 96 7.16 18.21 10.46
CA ILE A 96 7.53 16.95 9.81
C ILE A 96 7.75 15.81 10.81
N ARG A 97 8.34 16.07 11.99
CA ARG A 97 8.57 15.01 12.98
C ARG A 97 7.24 14.54 13.58
N ALA A 98 6.32 15.47 13.82
CA ALA A 98 4.96 15.15 14.24
C ALA A 98 4.22 14.34 13.17
N ALA A 99 4.34 14.72 11.89
CA ALA A 99 3.73 14.01 10.77
C ALA A 99 4.26 12.57 10.64
N VAL A 100 5.57 12.37 10.80
CA VAL A 100 6.18 11.02 10.82
C VAL A 100 5.62 10.18 11.97
N ARG A 101 5.52 10.74 13.18
CA ARG A 101 4.93 10.02 14.33
C ARG A 101 3.45 9.70 14.12
N GLN A 102 2.70 10.61 13.51
CA GLN A 102 1.29 10.38 13.19
C GLN A 102 1.13 9.25 12.16
N TYR A 103 1.95 9.24 11.11
CA TYR A 103 1.99 8.13 10.15
C TYR A 103 2.24 6.78 10.83
N ILE A 104 3.28 6.70 11.68
CA ILE A 104 3.60 5.47 12.43
C ILE A 104 2.40 5.03 13.29
N ALA A 105 1.84 5.94 14.08
CA ALA A 105 0.74 5.62 14.98
C ALA A 105 -0.54 5.18 14.25
N GLU A 106 -0.86 5.82 13.13
CA GLU A 106 -2.05 5.46 12.34
C GLU A 106 -1.87 4.14 11.59
N VAL A 107 -0.64 3.80 11.14
CA VAL A 107 -0.33 2.47 10.57
C VAL A 107 -0.45 1.40 11.64
N GLU A 108 0.18 1.58 12.81
CA GLU A 108 0.16 0.59 13.90
C GLU A 108 -1.24 0.34 14.46
N SER A 109 -2.10 1.37 14.50
CA SER A 109 -3.49 1.25 14.95
C SER A 109 -4.46 0.78 13.87
N GLY A 110 -4.01 0.67 12.62
CA GLY A 110 -4.86 0.32 11.46
C GLY A 110 -5.81 1.42 11.01
N VAL A 111 -5.66 2.65 11.54
CA VAL A 111 -6.43 3.83 11.10
C VAL A 111 -6.04 4.24 9.69
N TYR A 112 -4.75 4.17 9.36
CA TYR A 112 -4.25 4.39 8.01
C TYR A 112 -3.66 3.10 7.44
N PRO A 113 -3.99 2.72 6.19
CA PRO A 113 -4.91 3.38 5.25
C PRO A 113 -6.40 3.20 5.63
N GLY A 114 -7.20 4.25 5.46
CA GLY A 114 -8.67 4.19 5.55
C GLY A 114 -9.34 3.70 4.27
N GLU A 115 -10.67 3.59 4.28
CA GLU A 115 -11.49 3.23 3.12
C GLU A 115 -11.30 4.19 1.93
N GLU A 116 -11.17 5.48 2.21
CA GLU A 116 -10.92 6.52 1.22
C GLU A 116 -9.56 6.38 0.51
N HIS A 117 -8.62 5.67 1.14
CA HIS A 117 -7.28 5.37 0.62
C HIS A 117 -7.18 3.97 0.00
N SER A 118 -8.27 3.20 0.00
CA SER A 118 -8.31 1.79 -0.39
C SER A 118 -8.97 1.58 -1.76
N PHE A 119 -8.72 0.42 -2.37
CA PHE A 119 -9.33 -0.01 -3.63
C PHE A 119 -10.05 -1.35 -3.44
N HIS A 120 -11.16 -1.53 -4.15
CA HIS A 120 -11.94 -2.77 -4.21
C HIS A 120 -12.17 -3.15 -5.68
#